data_AF-A0A085NDZ2-F1
#
_entry.id   AF-A0A085NDZ2-F1
#
_cell.length_a   1.000
_cell.length_b   1.000
_cell.length_c   1.000
_cell.angle_alpha   90.00
_cell.angle_beta   90.00
_cell.angle_gamma   90.00
#
_symmetry.space_group_name_H-M   'P 1'
#
loop_
_entity.id
_entity.type
_entity.pdbx_description
1 polymer ?
#
loop_
_entity_poly.entity_id
_entity_poly.type
_entity_poly.pdbx_seq_one_letter_code
_entity_poly.pdbx_strand_id
1 'polypeptide(L)'
;MGKVVSSLYRSFLNIGVERRVERWLEKGPTGQPPPHYPAEEAVLKELKAQHPEFEAYINEKPTEMLERIKQLDVEKIVEHEHVGSRRLPPPSHMSIDDAEVPYRFVEPPPDRIPPGKITLSRLVKLLDEMQLPEADISKLAAHNALSEEAVRKISKHFGVFTEGTDEQRLPPVKLAELNTFGPQMTLDEVELKLLNAREQVEKARKADLPKKEKPLHTPPDKRIISLQRMFKKVACAISGGIDSAVAAYLLKERGFDVIGVYMHNWDLNEEGSSCTSSGDLLDASKVADHLELPLHRVEFVRQYWLDVFSHTVESYRLGISANPDVLCNRFIKFGSFFRYAMNRLRVDAIASGHYARSSFGGYLEQYSPSKKVALLRPKDRFKDQTYFLCQIAQSALAKTMFPLATLLKDEVRELARRVGLGWLCAKPESFGICMVGPRRFPTFIDQYIEPKQGKLIDVDTGEIVHEHKASASCFHFVNLFKGIHLFTIGQRVGIGGLDHGYYVTKICPDSGDIYVCACNFHPAMYSRALFTAEPHWISDEAPEMPKRYSLKTRHPSRTVPCLVSRLKGSNNLYIQLDFPARALSSGQYAVLYDGDECLGGACIERTEPLLVRAVK
;
A
#
# COMPACT_ATOMS: atom_id res chain seq x y z
N MET A 1 -33.97 -1.25 -18.15
CA MET A 1 -32.67 -1.69 -18.72
C MET A 1 -31.50 -0.72 -18.47
N GLY A 2 -31.66 0.62 -18.53
CA GLY A 2 -30.55 1.57 -18.33
C GLY A 2 -29.77 1.50 -16.99
N LYS A 3 -30.41 1.05 -15.89
CA LYS A 3 -29.70 0.81 -14.61
C LYS A 3 -28.93 -0.52 -14.56
N VAL A 4 -29.27 -1.50 -15.40
CA VAL A 4 -28.53 -2.77 -15.53
C VAL A 4 -27.29 -2.58 -16.40
N VAL A 5 -27.37 -1.73 -17.44
CA VAL A 5 -26.23 -1.36 -18.29
C VAL A 5 -25.17 -0.54 -17.53
N SER A 6 -25.57 0.28 -16.56
CA SER A 6 -24.63 1.00 -15.67
C SER A 6 -23.94 0.06 -14.64
N SER A 7 -24.60 -1.03 -14.25
CA SER A 7 -23.99 -2.09 -13.43
C SER A 7 -23.00 -2.92 -14.23
N LEU A 8 -23.33 -3.22 -15.50
CA LEU A 8 -22.47 -3.98 -16.42
C LEU A 8 -21.23 -3.20 -16.90
N TYR A 9 -21.34 -1.89 -17.13
CA TYR A 9 -20.17 -1.05 -17.48
C TYR A 9 -19.20 -0.91 -16.31
N ARG A 10 -19.68 -1.07 -15.06
CA ARG A 10 -18.86 -1.07 -13.83
C ARG A 10 -18.14 -2.40 -13.58
N SER A 11 -18.49 -3.49 -14.28
CA SER A 11 -17.76 -4.77 -14.30
C SER A 11 -16.64 -4.80 -15.34
N PHE A 12 -16.65 -3.94 -16.36
CA PHE A 12 -15.72 -4.03 -17.50
C PHE A 12 -14.26 -3.61 -17.23
N LEU A 13 -13.96 -2.96 -16.10
CA LEU A 13 -12.57 -2.54 -15.78
C LEU A 13 -11.78 -3.55 -14.94
N ASN A 14 -12.37 -4.70 -14.59
CA ASN A 14 -11.65 -5.87 -14.04
C ASN A 14 -11.11 -6.83 -15.14
N ILE A 15 -11.41 -6.56 -16.41
CA ILE A 15 -11.27 -7.49 -17.55
C ILE A 15 -9.82 -7.74 -18.01
N GLY A 16 -8.83 -7.01 -17.49
CA GLY A 16 -7.42 -7.26 -17.83
C GLY A 16 -6.85 -8.58 -17.26
N VAL A 17 -7.47 -9.11 -16.21
CA VAL A 17 -7.02 -10.33 -15.50
C VAL A 17 -7.87 -11.54 -15.90
N GLU A 18 -9.18 -11.38 -16.09
CA GLU A 18 -10.09 -12.46 -16.48
C GLU A 18 -9.86 -12.95 -17.92
N ARG A 19 -9.60 -12.08 -18.91
CA ARG A 19 -9.30 -12.52 -20.30
C ARG A 19 -7.99 -13.29 -20.50
N ARG A 20 -7.10 -13.27 -19.50
CA ARG A 20 -5.87 -14.06 -19.48
C ARG A 20 -6.10 -15.43 -18.84
N VAL A 21 -7.06 -15.50 -17.92
CA VAL A 21 -7.51 -16.71 -17.24
C VAL A 21 -8.51 -17.49 -18.12
N GLU A 22 -9.45 -16.83 -18.80
CA GLU A 22 -10.38 -17.47 -19.76
C GLU A 22 -9.66 -18.09 -20.97
N ARG A 23 -8.61 -17.43 -21.51
CA ARG A 23 -7.76 -18.00 -22.56
C ARG A 23 -6.92 -19.21 -22.10
N TRP A 24 -6.73 -19.40 -20.79
CA TRP A 24 -6.04 -20.55 -20.21
C TRP A 24 -7.02 -21.63 -19.73
N LEU A 25 -8.28 -21.28 -19.45
CA LEU A 25 -9.31 -22.18 -18.95
C LEU A 25 -10.14 -22.87 -20.05
N GLU A 26 -10.25 -22.29 -21.26
CA GLU A 26 -10.98 -22.95 -22.36
C GLU A 26 -10.26 -24.18 -22.93
N LYS A 27 -8.98 -24.38 -22.62
CA LYS A 27 -8.22 -25.55 -23.07
C LYS A 27 -7.30 -26.04 -21.95
N GLY A 28 -7.89 -26.79 -21.02
CA GLY A 28 -7.12 -27.66 -20.12
C GLY A 28 -6.32 -28.72 -20.89
N PRO A 29 -5.35 -29.41 -20.26
CA PRO A 29 -4.46 -30.37 -20.92
C PRO A 29 -5.17 -31.57 -21.58
N THR A 30 -6.45 -31.78 -21.28
CA THR A 30 -7.32 -32.83 -21.84
C THR A 30 -8.36 -32.31 -22.85
N GLY A 31 -8.46 -30.99 -23.06
CA GLY A 31 -9.38 -30.38 -24.03
C GLY A 31 -10.87 -30.36 -23.65
N GLN A 32 -11.23 -30.60 -22.38
CA GLN A 32 -12.62 -30.53 -21.90
C GLN A 32 -12.80 -29.57 -20.72
N PRO A 33 -13.96 -28.89 -20.60
CA PRO A 33 -14.27 -28.02 -19.46
C PRO A 33 -14.48 -28.83 -18.17
N PRO A 34 -14.25 -28.23 -16.98
CA PRO A 34 -14.41 -28.92 -15.70
C PRO A 34 -15.86 -29.32 -15.44
N PRO A 35 -16.11 -30.43 -14.72
CA PRO A 35 -17.47 -30.89 -14.41
C PRO A 35 -18.16 -29.97 -13.40
N HIS A 36 -19.45 -29.74 -13.60
CA HIS A 36 -20.32 -28.99 -12.68
C HIS A 36 -20.61 -29.81 -11.41
N TYR A 37 -20.87 -29.14 -10.28
CA TYR A 37 -21.31 -29.84 -9.07
C TYR A 37 -22.68 -30.52 -9.31
N PRO A 38 -22.98 -31.68 -8.69
CA PRO A 38 -24.25 -32.39 -8.90
C PRO A 38 -25.50 -31.53 -8.60
N ALA A 39 -25.40 -30.61 -7.65
CA ALA A 39 -26.46 -29.66 -7.32
C ALA A 39 -26.61 -28.54 -8.38
N GLU A 40 -25.51 -28.11 -8.99
CA GLU A 40 -25.54 -27.14 -10.10
C GLU A 40 -26.06 -27.79 -11.38
N GLU A 41 -25.73 -29.06 -11.63
CA GLU A 41 -26.20 -29.82 -12.79
C GLU A 41 -27.72 -30.05 -12.74
N ALA A 42 -28.27 -30.30 -11.54
CA ALA A 42 -29.72 -30.40 -11.34
C ALA A 42 -30.43 -29.05 -11.60
N VAL A 43 -29.90 -27.96 -11.06
CA VAL A 43 -30.45 -26.60 -11.26
C VAL A 43 -30.33 -26.15 -12.71
N LEU A 44 -29.22 -26.43 -13.39
CA LEU A 44 -29.04 -26.15 -14.81
C LEU A 44 -29.99 -26.99 -15.67
N LYS A 45 -30.20 -28.26 -15.34
CA LYS A 45 -31.13 -29.13 -16.06
C LYS A 45 -32.58 -28.66 -15.90
N GLU A 46 -32.94 -28.18 -14.71
CA GLU A 46 -34.25 -27.60 -14.43
C GLU A 46 -34.45 -26.25 -15.15
N LEU A 47 -33.45 -25.37 -15.12
CA LEU A 47 -33.48 -24.09 -15.85
C LEU A 47 -33.52 -24.28 -17.36
N LYS A 48 -32.77 -25.24 -17.91
CA LYS A 48 -32.80 -25.59 -19.34
C LYS A 48 -34.15 -26.19 -19.76
N ALA A 49 -34.80 -26.95 -18.87
CA ALA A 49 -36.14 -27.48 -19.12
C ALA A 49 -37.23 -26.39 -19.07
N GLN A 50 -37.07 -25.39 -18.20
CA GLN A 50 -38.02 -24.29 -18.04
C GLN A 50 -37.83 -23.17 -19.07
N HIS A 51 -36.60 -22.96 -19.55
CA HIS A 51 -36.21 -21.90 -20.48
C HIS A 51 -35.32 -22.47 -21.60
N PRO A 52 -35.90 -23.13 -22.62
CA PRO A 52 -35.13 -23.67 -23.75
C PRO A 52 -34.30 -22.60 -24.50
N GLU A 53 -34.77 -21.35 -24.49
CA GLU A 53 -34.07 -20.18 -25.03
C GLU A 53 -32.75 -19.88 -24.30
N PHE A 54 -32.61 -20.33 -23.06
CA PHE A 54 -31.42 -20.11 -22.23
C PHE A 54 -30.17 -20.78 -22.83
N GLU A 55 -30.35 -21.90 -23.52
CA GLU A 55 -29.25 -22.60 -24.21
C GLU A 55 -28.78 -21.82 -25.44
N ALA A 56 -29.67 -21.08 -26.11
CA ALA A 56 -29.28 -20.16 -27.17
C ALA A 56 -28.55 -18.92 -26.62
N TYR A 57 -28.92 -18.43 -25.43
CA TYR A 57 -28.26 -17.30 -24.77
C TYR A 57 -26.88 -17.64 -24.21
N ILE A 58 -26.68 -18.85 -23.66
CA ILE A 58 -25.38 -19.32 -23.18
C ILE A 58 -24.38 -19.47 -24.33
N ASN A 59 -24.86 -19.88 -25.50
CA ASN A 59 -24.02 -20.15 -26.67
C ASN A 59 -23.93 -18.97 -27.66
N GLU A 60 -24.61 -17.86 -27.38
CA GLU A 60 -24.59 -16.68 -28.24
C GLU A 60 -23.23 -15.98 -28.17
N LYS A 61 -22.66 -15.67 -29.35
CA LYS A 61 -21.41 -14.92 -29.39
C LYS A 61 -21.64 -13.50 -28.86
N PRO A 62 -20.73 -12.94 -28.04
CA PRO A 62 -20.87 -11.60 -27.46
C PRO A 62 -21.17 -10.49 -28.47
N THR A 63 -20.69 -10.63 -29.71
CA THR A 63 -20.94 -9.70 -30.82
C THR A 63 -22.39 -9.71 -31.31
N GLU A 64 -23.04 -10.88 -31.32
CA GLU A 64 -24.44 -11.06 -31.75
C GLU A 64 -25.41 -10.57 -30.67
N MET A 65 -25.08 -10.85 -29.40
CA MET A 65 -25.82 -10.32 -28.25
C MET A 65 -25.80 -8.78 -28.23
N LEU A 66 -24.65 -8.17 -28.53
CA LEU A 66 -24.51 -6.71 -28.61
C LEU A 66 -25.32 -6.09 -29.75
N GLU A 67 -25.35 -6.72 -30.93
CA GLU A 67 -26.18 -6.26 -32.06
C GLU A 67 -27.67 -6.35 -31.74
N ARG A 68 -28.11 -7.43 -31.10
CA ARG A 68 -29.50 -7.61 -30.68
C ARG A 68 -29.94 -6.60 -29.62
N ILE A 69 -29.07 -6.31 -28.64
CA ILE A 69 -29.33 -5.31 -27.61
C ILE A 69 -29.51 -3.91 -28.21
N LYS A 70 -28.81 -3.58 -29.30
CA LYS A 70 -29.00 -2.31 -30.03
C LYS A 70 -30.35 -2.21 -30.74
N GLN A 71 -31.03 -3.34 -30.99
CA GLN A 71 -32.31 -3.41 -31.70
C GLN A 71 -33.52 -3.44 -30.75
N LEU A 72 -33.31 -3.54 -29.43
CA LEU A 72 -34.39 -3.59 -28.45
C LEU A 72 -34.85 -2.18 -28.04
N ASP A 73 -36.00 -1.76 -28.57
CA ASP A 73 -36.71 -0.55 -28.14
C ASP A 73 -37.54 -0.88 -26.88
N VAL A 74 -37.25 -0.23 -25.74
CA VAL A 74 -37.85 -0.58 -24.44
C VAL A 74 -38.79 0.51 -23.96
N GLU A 75 -40.08 0.30 -24.20
CA GLU A 75 -41.17 1.12 -23.68
C GLU A 75 -41.64 0.56 -22.31
N LYS A 76 -41.33 1.28 -21.22
CA LYS A 76 -41.81 1.10 -19.83
C LYS A 76 -41.25 -0.03 -18.95
N ILE A 77 -41.04 0.30 -17.67
CA ILE A 77 -40.73 -0.60 -16.56
C ILE A 77 -41.85 -0.44 -15.51
N VAL A 78 -42.44 -1.55 -15.06
CA VAL A 78 -43.45 -1.59 -14.00
C VAL A 78 -42.78 -2.01 -12.69
N GLU A 79 -43.03 -1.28 -11.60
CA GLU A 79 -42.56 -1.58 -10.25
C GLU A 79 -43.61 -2.41 -9.49
N HIS A 80 -43.20 -3.45 -8.74
CA HIS A 80 -44.05 -4.17 -7.80
C HIS A 80 -43.57 -4.01 -6.35
N GLU A 81 -44.53 -3.93 -5.43
CA GLU A 81 -44.39 -3.55 -4.03
C GLU A 81 -43.73 -4.59 -3.10
N HIS A 82 -43.22 -4.08 -1.97
CA HIS A 82 -42.51 -4.73 -0.88
C HIS A 82 -43.28 -5.86 -0.18
N VAL A 83 -42.60 -6.99 0.07
CA VAL A 83 -43.00 -7.99 1.09
C VAL A 83 -42.10 -7.85 2.31
N GLY A 84 -42.67 -7.37 3.43
CA GLY A 84 -41.98 -7.19 4.70
C GLY A 84 -41.78 -8.50 5.47
N SER A 85 -40.62 -8.62 6.13
CA SER A 85 -40.27 -9.77 6.99
C SER A 85 -40.03 -9.32 8.44
N ARG A 86 -40.62 -10.06 9.38
CA ARG A 86 -40.74 -9.77 10.83
C ARG A 86 -39.39 -9.91 11.56
N ARG A 87 -39.12 -8.96 12.47
CA ARG A 87 -37.99 -8.97 13.43
C ARG A 87 -38.15 -10.10 14.46
N LEU A 88 -37.04 -10.71 14.87
CA LEU A 88 -36.93 -11.51 16.09
C LEU A 88 -36.17 -10.73 17.17
N PRO A 89 -36.48 -10.94 18.47
CA PRO A 89 -35.82 -10.24 19.57
C PRO A 89 -34.41 -10.81 19.86
N PRO A 90 -33.51 -10.00 20.44
CA PRO A 90 -32.13 -10.41 20.72
C PRO A 90 -32.06 -11.32 21.96
N PRO A 91 -31.12 -12.30 22.01
CA PRO A 91 -30.86 -13.08 23.20
C PRO A 91 -30.02 -12.30 24.23
N SER A 92 -30.21 -12.64 25.50
CA SER A 92 -29.58 -12.03 26.68
C SER A 92 -28.08 -12.33 26.80
N HIS A 93 -27.31 -11.29 27.11
CA HIS A 93 -25.86 -11.30 27.34
C HIS A 93 -25.43 -12.20 28.53
N MET A 94 -24.30 -12.89 28.37
CA MET A 94 -23.42 -13.23 29.51
C MET A 94 -22.14 -12.41 29.36
N SER A 95 -21.78 -11.68 30.41
CA SER A 95 -20.52 -10.95 30.54
C SER A 95 -19.37 -11.93 30.72
N ILE A 96 -18.26 -11.71 30.01
CA ILE A 96 -16.97 -12.31 30.35
C ILE A 96 -16.13 -11.15 30.87
N ASP A 97 -15.71 -11.25 32.12
CA ASP A 97 -14.99 -10.22 32.86
C ASP A 97 -13.63 -9.88 32.23
N ASP A 98 -13.27 -8.60 32.34
CA ASP A 98 -11.99 -8.01 31.95
C ASP A 98 -10.84 -8.62 32.74
N ALA A 99 -10.17 -9.63 32.17
CA ALA A 99 -8.86 -10.07 32.66
C ALA A 99 -7.76 -9.35 31.87
N GLU A 100 -7.10 -8.37 32.51
CA GLU A 100 -5.86 -7.77 32.04
C GLU A 100 -4.85 -8.87 31.69
N VAL A 101 -4.47 -8.99 30.42
CA VAL A 101 -3.44 -9.93 29.96
C VAL A 101 -2.08 -9.21 30.06
N PRO A 102 -1.16 -9.61 30.96
CA PRO A 102 0.15 -9.01 31.05
C PRO A 102 1.04 -9.48 29.89
N TYR A 103 1.57 -8.54 29.13
CA TYR A 103 2.55 -8.77 28.07
C TYR A 103 3.86 -9.34 28.66
N ARG A 104 4.33 -10.48 28.14
CA ARG A 104 5.71 -10.95 28.35
C ARG A 104 6.35 -11.31 27.01
N PHE A 105 7.47 -10.66 26.70
CA PHE A 105 8.37 -11.08 25.63
C PHE A 105 8.96 -12.45 25.99
N VAL A 106 8.76 -13.45 25.12
CA VAL A 106 9.42 -14.76 25.26
C VAL A 106 10.64 -14.74 24.36
N GLU A 107 11.84 -14.70 24.96
CA GLU A 107 13.09 -14.77 24.21
C GLU A 107 13.28 -16.18 23.61
N PRO A 108 13.80 -16.29 22.37
CA PRO A 108 14.23 -17.57 21.85
C PRO A 108 15.36 -18.16 22.72
N PRO A 109 15.45 -19.50 22.86
CA PRO A 109 16.53 -20.17 23.56
C PRO A 109 17.93 -19.74 23.08
N PRO A 110 18.95 -19.61 23.95
CA PRO A 110 20.28 -19.11 23.59
C PRO A 110 20.98 -19.87 22.45
N ASP A 111 20.69 -21.18 22.33
CA ASP A 111 21.19 -22.08 21.29
C ASP A 111 20.59 -21.81 19.90
N ARG A 112 19.51 -21.03 19.82
CA ARG A 112 18.84 -20.65 18.56
C ARG A 112 19.19 -19.26 18.06
N ILE A 113 20.06 -18.54 18.76
CA ILE A 113 20.56 -17.23 18.32
C ILE A 113 21.81 -17.47 17.45
N PRO A 114 21.79 -17.15 16.15
CA PRO A 114 22.95 -17.37 15.29
C PRO A 114 24.18 -16.59 15.78
N PRO A 115 25.41 -17.13 15.63
CA PRO A 115 26.63 -16.41 16.01
C PRO A 115 26.70 -15.04 15.34
N GLY A 116 26.88 -13.98 16.13
CA GLY A 116 26.93 -12.59 15.65
C GLY A 116 25.56 -11.90 15.47
N LYS A 117 24.46 -12.52 15.90
CA LYS A 117 23.12 -11.89 15.96
C LYS A 117 22.75 -11.57 17.42
N ILE A 118 22.04 -10.46 17.63
CA ILE A 118 21.53 -10.02 18.93
C ILE A 118 20.00 -9.92 18.89
N THR A 119 19.32 -10.34 19.96
CA THR A 119 17.85 -10.20 20.06
C THR A 119 17.46 -8.76 20.33
N LEU A 120 16.24 -8.36 19.99
CA LEU A 120 15.76 -6.98 20.20
C LEU A 120 15.82 -6.56 21.69
N SER A 121 15.45 -7.45 22.61
CA SER A 121 15.54 -7.21 24.05
C SER A 121 16.98 -6.95 24.52
N ARG A 122 17.94 -7.72 24.00
CA ARG A 122 19.37 -7.53 24.29
C ARG A 122 19.94 -6.31 23.59
N LEU A 123 19.49 -5.98 22.38
CA LEU A 123 19.87 -4.77 21.67
C LEU A 123 19.40 -3.53 22.43
N VAL A 124 18.15 -3.51 22.93
CA VAL A 124 17.63 -2.40 23.74
C VAL A 124 18.42 -2.24 25.03
N LYS A 125 18.72 -3.34 25.74
CA LYS A 125 19.59 -3.31 26.94
C LYS A 125 21.01 -2.83 26.63
N LEU A 126 21.61 -3.31 25.54
CA LEU A 126 22.92 -2.87 25.06
C LEU A 126 22.92 -1.36 24.78
N LEU A 127 21.87 -0.83 24.14
CA LEU A 127 21.73 0.61 23.87
C LEU A 127 21.53 1.45 25.14
N ASP A 128 20.87 0.92 26.17
CA ASP A 128 20.76 1.59 27.48
C ASP A 128 22.09 1.56 28.25
N GLU A 129 22.78 0.42 28.28
CA GLU A 129 24.09 0.27 28.92
C GLU A 129 25.16 1.16 28.25
N MET A 130 25.05 1.41 26.95
CA MET A 130 25.93 2.29 26.19
C MET A 130 25.69 3.78 26.44
N GLN A 131 24.59 4.17 27.10
CA GLN A 131 24.35 5.55 27.52
C GLN A 131 25.05 5.89 28.84
N LEU A 132 25.62 4.90 29.54
CA LEU A 132 26.33 5.12 30.79
C LEU A 132 27.74 5.72 30.52
N PRO A 133 28.19 6.73 31.29
CA PRO A 133 29.48 7.41 31.09
C PRO A 133 30.71 6.50 31.14
N GLU A 134 30.58 5.32 31.76
CA GLU A 134 31.66 4.35 31.98
C GLU A 134 31.51 3.06 31.15
N ALA A 135 30.75 3.11 30.05
CA ALA A 135 30.49 1.95 29.19
C ALA A 135 31.79 1.39 28.57
N ASP A 136 32.20 0.20 29.03
CA ASP A 136 33.36 -0.55 28.53
C ASP A 136 32.95 -1.45 27.35
N ILE A 137 33.40 -1.10 26.14
CA ILE A 137 33.08 -1.80 24.89
C ILE A 137 33.50 -3.27 24.92
N SER A 138 34.64 -3.60 25.56
CA SER A 138 35.14 -4.97 25.65
C SER A 138 34.24 -5.83 26.55
N LYS A 139 33.74 -5.26 27.65
CA LYS A 139 32.77 -5.94 28.53
C LYS A 139 31.40 -6.11 27.87
N LEU A 140 30.92 -5.08 27.16
CA LEU A 140 29.64 -5.13 26.44
C LEU A 140 29.66 -6.17 25.30
N ALA A 141 30.78 -6.27 24.59
CA ALA A 141 31.00 -7.28 23.56
C ALA A 141 30.97 -8.71 24.14
N ALA A 142 31.70 -8.94 25.23
CA ALA A 142 31.73 -10.24 25.91
C ALA A 142 30.36 -10.64 26.48
N HIS A 143 29.65 -9.71 27.13
CA HIS A 143 28.33 -9.98 27.74
C HIS A 143 27.26 -10.34 26.70
N ASN A 144 27.35 -9.77 25.49
CA ASN A 144 26.36 -9.95 24.43
C ASN A 144 26.78 -10.96 23.35
N ALA A 145 27.91 -11.66 23.54
CA ALA A 145 28.48 -12.57 22.54
C ALA A 145 28.68 -11.92 21.15
N LEU A 146 29.10 -10.66 21.15
CA LEU A 146 29.40 -9.86 19.96
C LEU A 146 30.89 -9.57 19.89
N SER A 147 31.41 -9.26 18.69
CA SER A 147 32.76 -8.69 18.57
C SER A 147 32.77 -7.23 19.01
N GLU A 148 33.91 -6.73 19.50
CA GLU A 148 34.05 -5.30 19.83
C GLU A 148 33.80 -4.41 18.61
N GLU A 149 34.15 -4.87 17.40
CA GLU A 149 33.86 -4.15 16.17
C GLU A 149 32.36 -4.11 15.86
N ALA A 150 31.61 -5.18 16.16
CA ALA A 150 30.16 -5.18 16.05
C ALA A 150 29.52 -4.22 17.06
N VAL A 151 29.98 -4.20 18.31
CA VAL A 151 29.51 -3.24 19.33
C VAL A 151 29.87 -1.80 18.93
N ARG A 152 31.05 -1.54 18.37
CA ARG A 152 31.42 -0.21 17.83
C ARG A 152 30.58 0.19 16.62
N LYS A 153 30.25 -0.74 15.73
CA LYS A 153 29.33 -0.49 14.60
C LYS A 153 27.92 -0.21 15.08
N ILE A 154 27.42 -0.99 16.04
CA ILE A 154 26.12 -0.75 16.69
C ILE A 154 26.13 0.61 17.39
N SER A 155 27.21 0.97 18.10
CA SER A 155 27.39 2.30 18.70
C SER A 155 27.36 3.42 17.67
N LYS A 156 28.10 3.25 16.57
CA LYS A 156 28.17 4.24 15.49
C LYS A 156 26.84 4.37 14.74
N HIS A 157 26.08 3.29 14.63
CA HIS A 157 24.85 3.22 13.85
C HIS A 157 23.60 3.56 14.69
N PHE A 158 23.66 3.36 16.01
CA PHE A 158 22.53 3.54 16.93
C PHE A 158 22.82 4.47 18.15
N GLY A 159 24.05 4.94 18.37
CA GLY A 159 24.50 5.60 19.62
C GLY A 159 24.81 7.10 19.55
N VAL A 160 24.37 7.80 20.62
CA VAL A 160 24.65 9.17 21.11
C VAL A 160 24.51 10.31 20.11
N PHE A 161 23.28 10.84 20.01
CA PHE A 161 23.02 12.17 19.46
C PHE A 161 23.76 13.23 20.30
N THR A 162 24.79 13.86 19.71
CA THR A 162 24.72 15.32 19.66
C THR A 162 23.79 15.66 18.52
N GLU A 163 22.74 16.42 18.79
CA GLU A 163 21.81 16.91 17.78
C GLU A 163 22.54 17.74 16.71
N GLY A 164 23.13 17.13 15.67
CA GLY A 164 23.72 17.95 14.60
C GLY A 164 24.62 17.38 13.51
N THR A 165 24.97 16.09 13.39
CA THR A 165 26.06 15.71 12.46
C THR A 165 25.75 14.79 11.28
N ASP A 166 24.54 14.24 11.11
CA ASP A 166 24.23 13.34 9.99
C ASP A 166 23.54 14.04 8.79
N GLU A 167 24.06 15.19 8.37
CA GLU A 167 23.65 15.83 7.10
C GLU A 167 24.71 15.59 6.02
N GLN A 168 24.44 14.67 5.08
CA GLN A 168 25.19 14.61 3.82
C GLN A 168 24.51 15.49 2.78
N ARG A 169 25.05 16.69 2.57
CA ARG A 169 24.75 17.50 1.38
C ARG A 169 25.51 16.90 0.20
N LEU A 170 24.86 16.03 -0.57
CA LEU A 170 25.49 15.41 -1.74
C LEU A 170 25.57 16.46 -2.86
N PRO A 171 26.76 16.77 -3.40
CA PRO A 171 26.84 17.49 -4.66
C PRO A 171 26.32 16.59 -5.81
N PRO A 172 25.78 17.17 -6.90
CA PRO A 172 25.39 16.43 -8.10
C PRO A 172 26.49 15.47 -8.58
N VAL A 173 26.13 14.23 -8.88
CA VAL A 173 27.06 13.27 -9.50
C VAL A 173 27.34 13.73 -10.92
N LYS A 174 28.55 14.21 -11.19
CA LYS A 174 28.93 14.69 -12.53
C LYS A 174 29.03 13.48 -13.47
N LEU A 175 28.33 13.53 -14.60
CA LEU A 175 28.36 12.54 -15.69
C LEU A 175 29.76 12.10 -16.15
N ALA A 176 30.81 12.87 -15.85
CA ALA A 176 32.20 12.55 -16.12
C ALA A 176 32.76 11.39 -15.26
N GLU A 177 32.14 11.05 -14.12
CA GLU A 177 32.65 10.04 -13.17
C GLU A 177 32.22 8.60 -13.50
N LEU A 178 31.41 8.38 -14.55
CA LEU A 178 30.91 7.06 -14.96
C LEU A 178 31.74 6.35 -16.06
N ASN A 179 32.84 6.95 -16.53
CA ASN A 179 33.61 6.46 -17.68
C ASN A 179 35.01 5.92 -17.30
N THR A 180 35.09 4.87 -16.48
CA THR A 180 36.37 4.18 -16.22
C THR A 180 36.23 2.66 -16.18
N PHE A 181 36.34 1.99 -17.33
CA PHE A 181 36.79 0.60 -17.43
C PHE A 181 37.59 0.38 -18.74
N GLY A 182 38.81 -0.17 -18.63
CA GLY A 182 39.60 -0.74 -19.74
C GLY A 182 39.76 -2.27 -19.58
N PRO A 183 40.73 -2.97 -20.22
CA PRO A 183 41.58 -2.58 -21.36
C PRO A 183 41.63 -3.65 -22.49
N GLN A 184 41.47 -3.23 -23.75
CA GLN A 184 42.18 -3.75 -24.95
C GLN A 184 41.80 -2.93 -26.20
N MET A 185 41.83 -1.61 -26.10
CA MET A 185 41.85 -0.71 -27.26
C MET A 185 42.86 0.41 -26.99
N THR A 186 43.60 0.83 -28.00
CA THR A 186 44.51 1.96 -27.85
C THR A 186 43.69 3.27 -27.83
N LEU A 187 44.20 4.28 -27.10
CA LEU A 187 43.48 5.54 -26.85
C LEU A 187 43.14 6.29 -28.14
N ASP A 188 44.04 6.30 -29.12
CA ASP A 188 43.84 6.99 -30.40
C ASP A 188 42.74 6.32 -31.26
N GLU A 189 42.58 4.99 -31.16
CA GLU A 189 41.55 4.24 -31.88
C GLU A 189 40.14 4.44 -31.30
N VAL A 190 40.05 4.64 -29.98
CA VAL A 190 38.80 4.97 -29.27
C VAL A 190 38.40 6.41 -29.57
N GLU A 191 39.36 7.33 -29.58
CA GLU A 191 39.13 8.75 -29.84
C GLU A 191 38.64 8.99 -31.28
N LEU A 192 39.26 8.35 -32.27
CA LEU A 192 38.86 8.47 -33.68
C LEU A 192 37.46 7.86 -33.97
N LYS A 193 37.08 6.77 -33.27
CA LYS A 193 35.75 6.16 -33.40
C LYS A 193 34.65 6.98 -32.71
N LEU A 194 34.95 7.58 -31.55
CA LEU A 194 34.01 8.44 -30.84
C LEU A 194 33.79 9.78 -31.56
N LEU A 195 34.81 10.34 -32.20
CA LEU A 195 34.69 11.57 -32.98
C LEU A 195 33.82 11.36 -34.24
N ASN A 196 34.07 10.29 -34.98
CA ASN A 196 33.29 9.94 -36.18
C ASN A 196 31.83 9.58 -35.85
N ALA A 197 31.58 8.89 -34.74
CA ALA A 197 30.23 8.57 -34.28
C ALA A 197 29.46 9.83 -33.81
N ARG A 198 30.14 10.80 -33.16
CA ARG A 198 29.54 12.07 -32.76
C ARG A 198 29.18 12.96 -33.95
N GLU A 199 30.05 13.07 -34.96
CA GLU A 199 29.76 13.89 -36.16
C GLU A 199 28.59 13.35 -36.98
N GLN A 200 28.46 12.03 -37.11
CA GLN A 200 27.35 11.40 -37.83
C GLN A 200 26.00 11.59 -37.10
N VAL A 201 26.01 11.50 -35.76
CA VAL A 201 24.81 11.72 -34.93
C VAL A 201 24.41 13.20 -34.90
N GLU A 202 25.35 14.14 -34.91
CA GLU A 202 25.03 15.57 -34.99
C GLU A 202 24.49 16.01 -36.35
N LYS A 203 25.03 15.48 -37.47
CA LYS A 203 24.50 15.77 -38.82
C LYS A 203 23.08 15.22 -39.00
N ALA A 204 22.79 14.04 -38.47
CA ALA A 204 21.45 13.45 -38.50
C ALA A 204 20.44 14.22 -37.63
N ARG A 205 20.89 14.81 -36.51
CA ARG A 205 20.03 15.54 -35.56
C ARG A 205 19.72 16.99 -35.96
N LYS A 206 20.55 17.61 -36.81
CA LYS A 206 20.34 18.98 -37.33
C LYS A 206 19.41 19.04 -38.55
N ALA A 207 19.17 17.92 -39.23
CA ALA A 207 18.41 17.91 -40.47
C ALA A 207 16.87 17.90 -40.30
N ASP A 208 16.33 17.55 -39.12
CA ASP A 208 14.92 17.11 -39.07
C ASP A 208 14.07 17.52 -37.85
N LEU A 209 14.14 18.79 -37.41
CA LEU A 209 13.13 19.32 -36.47
C LEU A 209 12.68 20.76 -36.79
N PRO A 210 11.36 21.02 -36.91
CA PRO A 210 10.80 22.35 -37.16
C PRO A 210 10.82 23.25 -35.91
N LYS A 211 10.82 24.57 -36.15
CA LYS A 211 11.00 25.65 -35.16
C LYS A 211 9.88 25.70 -34.10
N LYS A 212 10.28 25.84 -32.83
CA LYS A 212 9.43 26.06 -31.64
C LYS A 212 8.73 27.42 -31.66
N GLU A 213 7.44 27.45 -31.39
CA GLU A 213 6.72 28.64 -30.91
C GLU A 213 6.85 28.82 -29.40
N LYS A 214 6.87 30.07 -28.93
CA LYS A 214 6.94 30.44 -27.51
C LYS A 214 5.58 30.25 -26.83
N PRO A 215 5.51 29.70 -25.59
CA PRO A 215 4.26 29.66 -24.85
C PRO A 215 3.84 31.05 -24.36
N LEU A 216 2.53 31.29 -24.45
CA LEU A 216 1.85 32.51 -24.04
C LEU A 216 1.92 32.69 -22.52
N HIS A 217 2.63 33.71 -22.04
CA HIS A 217 2.78 34.01 -20.62
C HIS A 217 1.60 34.89 -20.16
N THR A 218 0.65 34.33 -19.43
CA THR A 218 -0.31 35.11 -18.65
C THR A 218 0.34 35.53 -17.32
N PRO A 219 0.15 36.76 -16.83
CA PRO A 219 0.70 37.19 -15.53
C PRO A 219 0.03 36.42 -14.38
N PRO A 220 0.76 36.07 -13.30
CA PRO A 220 0.18 35.43 -12.14
C PRO A 220 -0.79 36.37 -11.39
N ASP A 221 -1.91 35.80 -10.94
CA ASP A 221 -2.96 36.47 -10.18
C ASP A 221 -2.40 37.11 -8.88
N LYS A 222 -2.88 38.29 -8.49
CA LYS A 222 -2.40 39.06 -7.33
C LYS A 222 -2.46 38.27 -6.00
N ARG A 223 -3.33 37.25 -5.90
CA ARG A 223 -3.39 36.32 -4.76
C ARG A 223 -2.16 35.39 -4.65
N ILE A 224 -1.58 34.99 -5.78
CA ILE A 224 -0.37 34.13 -5.81
C ILE A 224 0.82 34.89 -5.23
N ILE A 225 0.90 36.20 -5.45
CA ILE A 225 1.98 37.08 -4.96
C ILE A 225 1.95 37.20 -3.42
N SER A 226 0.75 37.25 -2.79
CA SER A 226 0.66 37.27 -1.32
C SER A 226 0.93 35.91 -0.68
N LEU A 227 0.62 34.81 -1.36
CA LEU A 227 0.86 33.44 -0.89
C LEU A 227 2.34 33.04 -0.95
N GLN A 228 3.04 33.48 -2.00
CA GLN A 228 4.51 33.38 -2.12
C GLN A 228 5.25 34.11 -0.98
N ARG A 229 4.58 35.00 -0.24
CA ARG A 229 5.17 35.67 0.94
C ARG A 229 5.06 34.86 2.23
N MET A 230 4.15 33.89 2.33
CA MET A 230 3.94 33.11 3.57
C MET A 230 4.48 31.68 3.47
N PHE A 231 4.36 31.03 2.30
CA PHE A 231 5.01 29.75 2.02
C PHE A 231 6.00 29.97 0.89
N LYS A 232 7.25 30.25 1.23
CA LYS A 232 8.32 30.49 0.25
C LYS A 232 9.18 29.25 0.07
N LYS A 233 9.60 28.62 1.17
CA LYS A 233 10.45 27.43 1.18
C LYS A 233 9.63 26.17 1.36
N VAL A 234 9.81 25.19 0.47
CA VAL A 234 9.06 23.94 0.47
C VAL A 234 10.00 22.75 0.38
N ALA A 235 9.95 21.83 1.35
CA ALA A 235 10.66 20.55 1.23
C ALA A 235 9.79 19.55 0.48
N CYS A 236 10.19 19.14 -0.72
CA CYS A 236 9.51 18.14 -1.52
C CYS A 236 10.12 16.76 -1.31
N ALA A 237 9.32 15.77 -0.91
CA ALA A 237 9.75 14.38 -0.85
C ALA A 237 9.95 13.83 -2.26
N ILE A 238 11.20 13.53 -2.63
CA ILE A 238 11.59 12.98 -3.95
C ILE A 238 12.02 11.52 -3.77
N SER A 239 11.23 10.58 -4.27
CA SER A 239 11.49 9.13 -4.11
C SER A 239 12.21 8.49 -5.30
N GLY A 240 12.59 9.28 -6.31
CA GLY A 240 13.06 8.75 -7.60
C GLY A 240 11.95 8.18 -8.49
N GLY A 241 10.68 8.46 -8.16
CA GLY A 241 9.51 8.12 -8.96
C GLY A 241 8.97 9.32 -9.74
N ILE A 242 8.21 9.03 -10.81
CA ILE A 242 7.61 10.03 -11.70
C ILE A 242 6.70 11.03 -10.96
N ASP A 243 5.90 10.55 -10.00
CA ASP A 243 4.91 11.38 -9.31
C ASP A 243 5.58 12.45 -8.46
N SER A 244 6.59 12.07 -7.67
CA SER A 244 7.38 13.04 -6.88
C SER A 244 8.19 14.00 -7.75
N ALA A 245 8.69 13.54 -8.91
CA ALA A 245 9.46 14.38 -9.82
C ALA A 245 8.58 15.45 -10.47
N VAL A 246 7.38 15.09 -10.92
CA VAL A 246 6.41 16.04 -11.48
C VAL A 246 5.88 16.97 -10.39
N ALA A 247 5.67 16.49 -9.16
CA ALA A 247 5.29 17.35 -8.05
C ALA A 247 6.35 18.43 -7.75
N ALA A 248 7.64 18.05 -7.72
CA ALA A 248 8.75 18.98 -7.54
C ALA A 248 8.83 20.01 -8.69
N TYR A 249 8.67 19.57 -9.94
CA TYR A 249 8.61 20.46 -11.10
C TYR A 249 7.47 21.48 -10.98
N LEU A 250 6.26 21.04 -10.64
CA LEU A 250 5.09 21.92 -10.50
C LEU A 250 5.24 22.99 -9.41
N LEU A 251 6.02 22.70 -8.37
CA LEU A 251 6.38 23.65 -7.33
C LEU A 251 7.42 24.66 -7.84
N LYS A 252 8.48 24.19 -8.50
CA LYS A 252 9.52 25.08 -9.09
C LYS A 252 8.89 26.06 -10.09
N GLU A 253 8.04 25.59 -10.99
CA GLU A 253 7.36 26.43 -11.99
C GLU A 253 6.46 27.51 -11.38
N ARG A 254 5.96 27.28 -10.16
CA ARG A 254 5.17 28.27 -9.41
C ARG A 254 6.02 29.24 -8.58
N GLY A 255 7.35 29.13 -8.66
CA GLY A 255 8.29 30.03 -8.01
C GLY A 255 8.53 29.74 -6.52
N PHE A 256 8.23 28.54 -6.04
CA PHE A 256 8.63 28.12 -4.69
C PHE A 256 10.14 27.85 -4.63
N ASP A 257 10.76 28.15 -3.49
CA ASP A 257 12.13 27.73 -3.17
C ASP A 257 12.09 26.27 -2.69
N VAL A 258 12.27 25.35 -3.65
CA VAL A 258 12.07 23.92 -3.43
C VAL A 258 13.36 23.25 -3.01
N ILE A 259 13.32 22.52 -1.90
CA ILE A 259 14.37 21.63 -1.46
C ILE A 259 13.89 20.18 -1.66
N GLY A 260 14.60 19.42 -2.47
CA GLY A 260 14.37 17.99 -2.61
C GLY A 260 14.85 17.25 -1.37
N VAL A 261 14.06 16.29 -0.88
CA VAL A 261 14.46 15.39 0.21
C VAL A 261 14.21 13.95 -0.19
N TYR A 262 15.26 13.15 -0.22
CA TYR A 262 15.23 11.71 -0.37
C TYR A 262 15.32 11.05 1.00
N MET A 263 14.35 10.19 1.32
CA MET A 263 14.30 9.47 2.59
C MET A 263 14.83 8.05 2.40
N HIS A 264 15.92 7.71 3.10
CA HIS A 264 16.42 6.35 3.19
C HIS A 264 15.85 5.70 4.44
N ASN A 265 14.94 4.73 4.24
CA ASN A 265 14.14 4.14 5.32
C ASN A 265 14.38 2.64 5.50
N TRP A 266 15.23 2.03 4.67
CA TRP A 266 15.52 0.60 4.73
C TRP A 266 16.94 0.32 4.26
N ASP A 267 17.77 -0.30 5.11
CA ASP A 267 19.13 -0.68 4.76
C ASP A 267 19.16 -2.11 4.19
N LEU A 268 19.48 -2.22 2.91
CA LEU A 268 19.57 -3.49 2.19
C LEU A 268 20.89 -4.23 2.44
N ASN A 269 21.91 -3.53 2.99
CA ASN A 269 23.20 -4.13 3.28
C ASN A 269 23.11 -5.12 4.45
N GLU A 270 22.16 -4.92 5.37
CA GLU A 270 21.89 -5.85 6.47
C GLU A 270 21.30 -7.20 5.99
N GLU A 271 20.67 -7.22 4.81
CA GLU A 271 20.07 -8.41 4.18
C GLU A 271 21.02 -9.17 3.25
N GLY A 272 22.28 -8.73 3.11
CA GLY A 272 23.24 -9.35 2.19
C GLY A 272 22.92 -9.18 0.71
N SER A 273 21.98 -8.27 0.36
CA SER A 273 21.61 -7.99 -1.02
C SER A 273 22.35 -6.76 -1.54
N SER A 274 23.13 -6.92 -2.61
CA SER A 274 23.77 -5.80 -3.28
C SER A 274 22.75 -5.04 -4.14
N CYS A 275 22.66 -3.72 -3.94
CA CYS A 275 22.35 -2.75 -4.99
C CYS A 275 20.87 -2.59 -5.47
N THR A 276 19.91 -2.22 -4.61
CA THR A 276 18.64 -1.60 -5.11
C THR A 276 18.36 -0.19 -4.56
N SER A 277 18.67 0.11 -3.29
CA SER A 277 18.51 1.49 -2.77
C SER A 277 19.42 2.52 -3.46
N SER A 278 20.47 2.09 -4.15
CA SER A 278 21.34 2.93 -4.96
C SER A 278 20.62 3.48 -6.20
N GLY A 279 19.65 2.74 -6.76
CA GLY A 279 18.93 3.12 -7.98
C GLY A 279 17.93 4.27 -7.76
N ASP A 280 17.11 4.18 -6.72
CA ASP A 280 16.11 5.22 -6.42
C ASP A 280 16.75 6.54 -5.98
N LEU A 281 17.84 6.48 -5.21
CA LEU A 281 18.63 7.66 -4.87
C LEU A 281 19.29 8.28 -6.11
N LEU A 282 19.84 7.46 -7.01
CA LEU A 282 20.41 7.95 -8.27
C LEU A 282 19.35 8.63 -9.13
N ASP A 283 18.14 8.05 -9.22
CA ASP A 283 17.04 8.65 -9.97
C ASP A 283 16.55 9.95 -9.31
N ALA A 284 16.47 9.99 -7.97
CA ALA A 284 16.16 11.21 -7.24
C ALA A 284 17.21 12.31 -7.47
N SER A 285 18.51 11.94 -7.51
CA SER A 285 19.59 12.86 -7.83
C SER A 285 19.50 13.37 -9.27
N LYS A 286 19.25 12.50 -10.26
CA LYS A 286 19.03 12.91 -11.65
C LYS A 286 17.84 13.87 -11.79
N VAL A 287 16.75 13.62 -11.06
CA VAL A 287 15.59 14.52 -11.03
C VAL A 287 15.95 15.87 -10.42
N ALA A 288 16.66 15.87 -9.28
CA ALA A 288 17.09 17.10 -8.63
C ALA A 288 18.03 17.90 -9.52
N ASP A 289 18.99 17.26 -10.19
CA ASP A 289 19.92 17.90 -11.12
C ASP A 289 19.18 18.48 -12.34
N HIS A 290 18.27 17.71 -12.94
CA HIS A 290 17.44 18.15 -14.06
C HIS A 290 16.55 19.36 -13.70
N LEU A 291 16.05 19.39 -12.47
CA LEU A 291 15.23 20.48 -11.95
C LEU A 291 16.06 21.54 -11.24
N GLU A 292 17.39 21.46 -11.20
CA GLU A 292 18.31 22.35 -10.48
C GLU A 292 17.87 22.63 -9.02
N LEU A 293 17.50 21.57 -8.30
CA LEU A 293 17.06 21.61 -6.91
C LEU A 293 18.17 21.09 -5.98
N PRO A 294 18.38 21.70 -4.80
CA PRO A 294 19.19 21.06 -3.77
C PRO A 294 18.51 19.77 -3.30
N LEU A 295 19.28 18.68 -3.21
CA LEU A 295 18.79 17.39 -2.72
C LEU A 295 19.47 17.02 -1.39
N HIS A 296 18.66 16.76 -0.36
CA HIS A 296 19.11 16.23 0.92
C HIS A 296 18.75 14.75 1.02
N ARG A 297 19.71 13.93 1.46
CA ARG A 297 19.45 12.56 1.90
C ARG A 297 19.26 12.55 3.41
N VAL A 298 18.22 11.87 3.88
CA VAL A 298 17.93 11.74 5.31
C VAL A 298 17.68 10.28 5.65
N GLU A 299 18.22 9.85 6.79
CA GLU A 299 18.15 8.49 7.29
C GLU A 299 17.00 8.36 8.30
N PHE A 300 15.98 7.56 7.97
CA PHE A 300 14.90 7.18 8.90
C PHE A 300 14.77 5.66 9.07
N VAL A 301 15.84 4.90 8.81
CA VAL A 301 15.87 3.44 8.96
C VAL A 301 15.40 3.00 10.35
N ARG A 302 15.93 3.62 11.41
CA ARG A 302 15.56 3.31 12.80
C ARG A 302 14.07 3.55 13.06
N GLN A 303 13.56 4.72 12.68
CA GLN A 303 12.16 5.08 12.89
C GLN A 303 11.24 4.16 12.09
N TYR A 304 11.59 3.84 10.84
CA TYR A 304 10.82 2.91 10.03
C TYR A 304 10.81 1.51 10.67
N TRP A 305 11.95 1.03 11.15
CA TRP A 305 12.03 -0.27 11.81
C TRP A 305 11.15 -0.36 13.06
N LEU A 306 11.25 0.63 13.95
CA LEU A 306 10.54 0.64 15.23
C LEU A 306 9.04 0.93 15.07
N ASP A 307 8.68 1.98 14.33
CA ASP A 307 7.31 2.51 14.29
C ASP A 307 6.44 1.84 13.21
N VAL A 308 7.05 1.17 12.22
CA VAL A 308 6.33 0.57 11.08
C VAL A 308 6.58 -0.92 10.99
N PHE A 309 7.84 -1.33 10.84
CA PHE A 309 8.16 -2.70 10.49
C PHE A 309 7.94 -3.68 11.66
N SER A 310 8.38 -3.33 12.86
CA SER A 310 8.21 -4.16 14.06
C SER A 310 6.73 -4.45 14.35
N HIS A 311 5.87 -3.43 14.25
CA HIS A 311 4.41 -3.60 14.37
C HIS A 311 3.85 -4.52 13.27
N THR A 312 4.36 -4.38 12.05
CA THR A 312 3.94 -5.21 10.92
C THR A 312 4.30 -6.67 11.17
N VAL A 313 5.54 -6.97 11.56
CA VAL A 313 6.00 -8.32 11.90
C VAL A 313 5.14 -8.94 13.00
N GLU A 314 4.87 -8.21 14.08
CA GLU A 314 4.06 -8.73 15.18
C GLU A 314 2.60 -8.99 14.75
N SER A 315 2.02 -8.10 13.96
CA SER A 315 0.67 -8.32 13.41
C SER A 315 0.62 -9.61 12.59
N TYR A 316 1.58 -9.81 11.69
CA TYR A 316 1.65 -11.02 10.87
C TYR A 316 1.89 -12.28 11.71
N ARG A 317 2.67 -12.19 12.81
CA ARG A 317 2.86 -13.27 13.79
C ARG A 317 1.54 -13.71 14.41
N LEU A 318 0.64 -12.76 14.65
CA LEU A 318 -0.71 -12.97 15.18
C LEU A 318 -1.75 -13.32 14.10
N GLY A 319 -1.34 -13.58 12.84
CA GLY A 319 -2.27 -13.84 11.74
C GLY A 319 -3.10 -12.61 11.31
N ILE A 320 -2.67 -11.41 11.72
CA ILE A 320 -3.31 -10.13 11.42
C ILE A 320 -2.62 -9.52 10.18
N SER A 321 -3.41 -9.16 9.16
CA SER A 321 -2.89 -8.57 7.93
C SER A 321 -2.78 -7.06 8.06
N ALA A 322 -1.68 -6.59 8.66
CA ALA A 322 -1.42 -5.16 8.85
C ALA A 322 -1.17 -4.39 7.54
N ASN A 323 -1.45 -3.08 7.56
CA ASN A 323 -1.14 -2.17 6.46
C ASN A 323 0.07 -1.26 6.80
N PRO A 324 1.31 -1.65 6.44
CA PRO A 324 2.51 -0.87 6.75
C PRO A 324 2.54 0.50 6.08
N ASP A 325 1.86 0.69 4.95
CA ASP A 325 1.89 1.95 4.20
C ASP A 325 1.14 3.07 4.93
N VAL A 326 0.05 2.73 5.63
CA VAL A 326 -0.66 3.70 6.50
C VAL A 326 0.26 4.18 7.62
N LEU A 327 1.00 3.25 8.25
CA LEU A 327 1.96 3.58 9.32
C LEU A 327 3.17 4.36 8.78
N CYS A 328 3.68 4.00 7.61
CA CYS A 328 4.77 4.73 6.95
C CYS A 328 4.37 6.19 6.67
N ASN A 329 3.14 6.43 6.21
CA ASN A 329 2.63 7.79 6.04
C ASN A 329 2.51 8.51 7.39
N ARG A 330 1.90 7.88 8.41
CA ARG A 330 1.69 8.46 9.74
C ARG A 330 3.02 8.84 10.42
N PHE A 331 3.96 7.89 10.52
CA PHE A 331 5.14 8.04 11.36
C PHE A 331 6.37 8.56 10.60
N ILE A 332 6.51 8.21 9.32
CA ILE A 332 7.71 8.55 8.55
C ILE A 332 7.46 9.77 7.67
N LYS A 333 6.58 9.67 6.66
CA LYS A 333 6.41 10.74 5.67
C LYS A 333 5.78 12.00 6.27
N PHE A 334 4.76 11.88 7.10
CA PHE A 334 4.08 13.02 7.74
C PHE A 334 4.40 13.15 9.23
N GLY A 335 5.28 12.28 9.75
CA GLY A 335 5.84 12.37 11.09
C GLY A 335 7.29 12.85 11.04
N SER A 336 8.23 11.92 10.95
CA SER A 336 9.67 12.19 11.01
C SER A 336 10.17 13.13 9.91
N PHE A 337 9.76 12.95 8.65
CA PHE A 337 10.10 13.87 7.56
C PHE A 337 9.51 15.26 7.79
N PHE A 338 8.24 15.36 8.22
CA PHE A 338 7.62 16.64 8.53
C PHE A 338 8.38 17.38 9.64
N ARG A 339 8.69 16.72 10.76
CA ARG A 339 9.48 17.30 11.86
C ARG A 339 10.88 17.71 11.41
N TYR A 340 11.55 16.88 10.63
CA TYR A 340 12.86 17.19 10.06
C TYR A 340 12.80 18.45 9.18
N ALA A 341 11.84 18.52 8.26
CA ALA A 341 11.67 19.65 7.37
C ALA A 341 11.39 20.95 8.13
N MET A 342 10.45 20.92 9.09
CA MET A 342 10.08 22.10 9.88
C MET A 342 11.23 22.57 10.79
N ASN A 343 11.89 21.65 11.49
CA ASN A 343 12.81 22.01 12.57
C ASN A 343 14.27 22.18 12.09
N ARG A 344 14.71 21.35 11.13
CA ARG A 344 16.10 21.35 10.63
C ARG A 344 16.25 22.18 9.37
N LEU A 345 15.45 21.89 8.34
CA LEU A 345 15.49 22.67 7.09
C LEU A 345 14.82 24.05 7.23
N ARG A 346 14.01 24.26 8.26
CA ARG A 346 13.26 25.50 8.53
C ARG A 346 12.47 25.95 7.30
N VAL A 347 11.82 24.98 6.64
CA VAL A 347 10.90 25.26 5.52
C VAL A 347 9.52 25.63 6.04
N ASP A 348 8.73 26.31 5.20
CA ASP A 348 7.40 26.78 5.57
C ASP A 348 6.35 25.66 5.41
N ALA A 349 6.57 24.76 4.44
CA ALA A 349 5.69 23.64 4.12
C ALA A 349 6.48 22.43 3.59
N ILE A 350 5.84 21.26 3.59
CA ILE A 350 6.31 20.08 2.85
C ILE A 350 5.43 19.81 1.63
N ALA A 351 5.94 19.04 0.68
CA ALA A 351 5.19 18.56 -0.47
C ALA A 351 5.42 17.08 -0.73
N SER A 352 4.41 16.43 -1.30
CA SER A 352 4.49 15.02 -1.67
C SER A 352 3.77 14.73 -2.98
N GLY A 353 4.26 13.73 -3.72
CA GLY A 353 3.64 13.23 -4.95
C GLY A 353 2.40 12.36 -4.73
N HIS A 354 1.71 12.50 -3.59
CA HIS A 354 0.49 11.74 -3.33
C HIS A 354 -0.70 12.31 -4.12
N TYR A 355 -1.54 11.42 -4.62
CA TYR A 355 -2.83 11.74 -5.23
C TYR A 355 -3.86 11.93 -4.11
N ALA A 356 -3.86 13.14 -3.57
CA ALA A 356 -4.81 13.63 -2.58
C ALA A 356 -5.06 15.12 -2.79
N ARG A 357 -6.11 15.65 -2.17
CA ARG A 357 -6.43 17.07 -2.14
C ARG A 357 -6.45 17.57 -0.71
N SER A 358 -6.17 18.85 -0.55
CA SER A 358 -6.35 19.58 0.70
C SER A 358 -7.45 20.61 0.50
N SER A 359 -8.28 20.87 1.51
CA SER A 359 -9.22 22.01 1.48
C SER A 359 -8.50 23.36 1.41
N PHE A 360 -7.22 23.41 1.78
CA PHE A 360 -6.37 24.58 1.56
C PHE A 360 -5.83 24.69 0.13
N GLY A 361 -6.19 23.76 -0.76
CA GLY A 361 -5.74 23.75 -2.14
C GLY A 361 -4.42 23.00 -2.35
N GLY A 362 -4.01 22.85 -3.61
CA GLY A 362 -2.86 22.03 -3.99
C GLY A 362 -1.51 22.62 -3.54
N TYR A 363 -1.48 23.93 -3.34
CA TYR A 363 -0.32 24.76 -3.02
C TYR A 363 -0.58 25.63 -1.78
N LEU A 364 -1.52 25.21 -0.92
CA LEU A 364 -1.94 25.92 0.30
C LEU A 364 -2.53 27.33 0.03
N GLU A 365 -3.07 27.55 -1.17
CA GLU A 365 -3.64 28.84 -1.59
C GLU A 365 -4.82 29.35 -0.76
N GLN A 366 -5.48 28.46 -0.01
CA GLN A 366 -6.61 28.79 0.88
C GLN A 366 -6.25 28.57 2.35
N TYR A 367 -4.96 28.52 2.69
CA TYR A 367 -4.50 28.32 4.07
C TYR A 367 -5.06 29.39 5.02
N SER A 368 -5.49 28.93 6.19
CA SER A 368 -5.92 29.81 7.27
C SER A 368 -5.53 29.20 8.61
N PRO A 369 -4.81 29.93 9.49
CA PRO A 369 -4.38 29.40 10.79
C PRO A 369 -5.55 29.15 11.75
N SER A 370 -6.72 29.76 11.51
CA SER A 370 -7.92 29.59 12.33
C SER A 370 -8.84 28.48 11.82
N LYS A 371 -8.53 27.85 10.68
CA LYS A 371 -9.35 26.78 10.10
C LYS A 371 -8.61 25.46 10.16
N LYS A 372 -9.37 24.41 10.39
CA LYS A 372 -8.90 23.04 10.24
C LYS A 372 -8.89 22.69 8.75
N VAL A 373 -7.82 22.04 8.30
CA VAL A 373 -7.72 21.51 6.94
C VAL A 373 -8.48 20.19 6.84
N ALA A 374 -9.05 19.92 5.67
CA ALA A 374 -9.70 18.66 5.35
C ALA A 374 -8.88 17.92 4.30
N LEU A 375 -8.75 16.60 4.48
CA LEU A 375 -8.16 15.71 3.49
C LEU A 375 -9.25 15.32 2.50
N LEU A 376 -9.04 15.58 1.22
CA LEU A 376 -10.02 15.38 0.17
C LEU A 376 -9.51 14.37 -0.88
N ARG A 377 -10.42 13.64 -1.50
CA ARG A 377 -10.10 12.74 -2.60
C ARG A 377 -9.64 13.52 -3.84
N PRO A 378 -8.65 13.01 -4.60
CA PRO A 378 -8.11 13.70 -5.78
C PRO A 378 -9.06 13.64 -6.98
N LYS A 379 -8.71 14.34 -8.07
CA LYS A 379 -9.38 14.19 -9.38
C LYS A 379 -9.31 12.75 -9.88
N ASP A 380 -8.14 12.12 -9.79
CA ASP A 380 -7.93 10.73 -10.20
C ASP A 380 -8.43 9.74 -9.14
N ARG A 381 -9.66 9.23 -9.32
CA ARG A 381 -10.26 8.27 -8.38
C ARG A 381 -9.62 6.89 -8.40
N PHE A 382 -8.90 6.53 -9.46
CA PHE A 382 -8.18 5.27 -9.55
C PHE A 382 -6.86 5.32 -8.77
N LYS A 383 -6.22 6.48 -8.75
CA LYS A 383 -5.00 6.73 -7.96
C LYS A 383 -5.25 7.30 -6.58
N ASP A 384 -6.50 7.42 -6.13
CA ASP A 384 -6.87 7.96 -4.82
C ASP A 384 -6.11 7.31 -3.65
N GLN A 385 -5.21 8.08 -3.06
CA GLN A 385 -4.32 7.67 -1.97
C GLN A 385 -4.79 8.16 -0.59
N THR A 386 -5.97 8.80 -0.48
CA THR A 386 -6.50 9.24 0.82
C THR A 386 -6.64 8.11 1.84
N TYR A 387 -6.89 6.88 1.38
CA TYR A 387 -6.90 5.68 2.22
C TYR A 387 -5.60 5.51 3.02
N PHE A 388 -4.44 5.69 2.37
CA PHE A 388 -3.13 5.57 3.01
C PHE A 388 -2.78 6.79 3.88
N LEU A 389 -3.46 7.91 3.67
CA LEU A 389 -3.28 9.16 4.41
C LEU A 389 -4.28 9.33 5.55
N CYS A 390 -5.17 8.36 5.81
CA CYS A 390 -6.24 8.49 6.80
C CYS A 390 -5.79 8.71 8.25
N GLN A 391 -4.48 8.56 8.52
CA GLN A 391 -3.85 8.74 9.83
C GLN A 391 -2.94 9.98 9.88
N ILE A 392 -2.98 10.87 8.88
CA ILE A 392 -2.15 12.07 8.88
C ILE A 392 -2.58 13.02 10.01
N ALA A 393 -1.62 13.49 10.80
CA ALA A 393 -1.89 14.47 11.85
C ALA A 393 -2.30 15.81 11.24
N GLN A 394 -3.24 16.49 11.89
CA GLN A 394 -3.79 17.74 11.38
C GLN A 394 -2.73 18.84 11.19
N SER A 395 -1.77 18.91 12.12
CA SER A 395 -0.63 19.84 12.06
C SER A 395 0.27 19.62 10.84
N ALA A 396 0.49 18.36 10.46
CA ALA A 396 1.27 18.00 9.27
C ALA A 396 0.48 18.27 7.99
N LEU A 397 -0.79 17.87 7.95
CA LEU A 397 -1.66 18.09 6.78
C LEU A 397 -1.82 19.58 6.46
N ALA A 398 -1.96 20.44 7.48
CA ALA A 398 -2.16 21.88 7.32
C ALA A 398 -0.98 22.58 6.60
N LYS A 399 0.19 21.96 6.63
CA LYS A 399 1.44 22.44 5.99
C LYS A 399 1.95 21.50 4.90
N THR A 400 1.06 20.69 4.31
CA THR A 400 1.39 19.76 3.23
C THR A 400 0.75 20.19 1.92
N MET A 401 1.57 20.31 0.87
CA MET A 401 1.13 20.52 -0.51
C MET A 401 0.99 19.18 -1.25
N PHE A 402 -0.08 19.06 -2.04
CA PHE A 402 -0.32 17.93 -2.95
C PHE A 402 -0.43 18.43 -4.40
N PRO A 403 0.70 18.66 -5.10
CA PRO A 403 0.69 19.28 -6.43
C PRO A 403 -0.07 18.48 -7.50
N LEU A 404 -0.22 17.16 -7.31
CA LEU A 404 -0.90 16.26 -8.25
C LEU A 404 -2.42 16.16 -8.04
N ALA A 405 -2.96 16.89 -7.05
CA ALA A 405 -4.38 16.93 -6.67
C ALA A 405 -5.39 16.96 -7.82
N THR A 406 -5.07 17.70 -8.88
CA THR A 406 -5.95 18.01 -10.02
C THR A 406 -5.52 17.32 -11.32
N LEU A 407 -4.56 16.40 -11.25
CA LEU A 407 -4.03 15.69 -12.42
C LEU A 407 -4.44 14.21 -12.39
N LEU A 408 -4.74 13.68 -13.57
CA LEU A 408 -4.83 12.25 -13.83
C LEU A 408 -3.43 11.68 -14.00
N LYS A 409 -3.24 10.39 -13.70
CA LYS A 409 -1.94 9.73 -13.85
C LYS A 409 -1.34 9.88 -15.26
N ASP A 410 -2.18 9.85 -16.29
CA ASP A 410 -1.72 10.01 -17.67
C ASP A 410 -1.33 11.46 -17.99
N GLU A 411 -2.00 12.45 -17.39
CA GLU A 411 -1.61 13.86 -17.47
C GLU A 411 -0.23 14.07 -16.81
N VAL A 412 0.04 13.36 -15.70
CA VAL A 412 1.35 13.37 -15.03
C VAL A 412 2.44 12.76 -15.92
N ARG A 413 2.17 11.62 -16.57
CA ARG A 413 3.12 10.99 -17.51
C ARG A 413 3.42 11.90 -18.70
N GLU A 414 2.40 12.53 -19.25
CA GLU A 414 2.57 13.42 -20.39
C GLU A 414 3.33 14.69 -20.01
N LEU A 415 3.05 15.25 -18.84
CA LEU A 415 3.83 16.36 -18.30
C LEU A 415 5.30 15.97 -18.10
N ALA A 416 5.59 14.79 -17.53
CA ALA A 416 6.94 14.29 -17.36
C ALA A 416 7.71 14.21 -18.69
N ARG A 417 7.08 13.72 -19.77
CA ARG A 417 7.71 13.68 -21.10
C ARG A 417 8.04 15.08 -21.61
N ARG A 418 7.08 16.01 -21.53
CA ARG A 418 7.26 17.39 -22.01
C ARG A 418 8.39 18.13 -21.30
N VAL A 419 8.62 17.86 -20.02
CA VAL A 419 9.63 18.55 -19.22
C VAL A 419 10.98 17.84 -19.21
N GLY A 420 11.18 16.81 -20.03
CA GLY A 420 12.46 16.08 -20.12
C GLY A 420 12.67 14.97 -19.07
N LEU A 421 11.63 14.64 -18.29
CA LEU A 421 11.63 13.56 -17.30
C LEU A 421 10.97 12.27 -17.84
N GLY A 422 10.80 12.16 -19.16
CA GLY A 422 10.09 11.05 -19.82
C GLY A 422 10.70 9.67 -19.57
N TRP A 423 11.99 9.58 -19.25
CA TRP A 423 12.68 8.34 -18.92
C TRP A 423 12.10 7.65 -17.66
N LEU A 424 11.50 8.41 -16.74
CA LEU A 424 10.79 7.87 -15.58
C LEU A 424 9.47 7.17 -15.95
N CYS A 425 8.93 7.41 -17.16
CA CYS A 425 7.68 6.76 -17.60
C CYS A 425 7.86 5.27 -17.86
N ALA A 426 9.09 4.82 -18.15
CA ALA A 426 9.42 3.41 -18.36
C ALA A 426 9.61 2.65 -17.03
N LYS A 427 9.78 3.38 -15.92
CA LYS A 427 9.99 2.78 -14.61
C LYS A 427 8.67 2.18 -14.10
N PRO A 428 8.68 0.91 -13.63
CA PRO A 428 7.49 0.34 -13.01
C PRO A 428 7.10 1.16 -11.77
N GLU A 429 5.80 1.25 -11.51
CA GLU A 429 5.33 1.83 -10.27
C GLU A 429 5.80 0.98 -9.09
N SER A 430 6.11 1.62 -7.96
CA SER A 430 6.47 0.92 -6.73
C SER A 430 5.25 0.16 -6.21
N PHE A 431 5.25 -1.17 -6.37
CA PHE A 431 4.29 -2.09 -5.76
C PHE A 431 4.97 -2.86 -4.62
N GLY A 432 4.26 -3.10 -3.52
CA GLY A 432 4.78 -3.78 -2.34
C GLY A 432 4.84 -2.86 -1.12
N ILE A 433 5.47 -3.32 -0.04
CA ILE A 433 5.65 -2.53 1.19
C ILE A 433 6.47 -1.28 0.85
N CYS A 434 5.96 -0.10 1.19
CA CYS A 434 6.64 1.16 0.95
C CYS A 434 8.08 1.13 1.51
N MET A 435 9.06 1.48 0.69
CA MET A 435 10.51 1.59 1.01
C MET A 435 11.33 0.29 1.14
N VAL A 436 10.71 -0.89 1.20
CA VAL A 436 11.44 -2.18 1.24
C VAL A 436 11.89 -2.62 -0.18
N GLY A 437 11.23 -2.08 -1.21
CA GLY A 437 11.52 -2.37 -2.62
C GLY A 437 10.79 -3.62 -3.15
N PRO A 438 11.04 -4.01 -4.42
CA PRO A 438 10.36 -5.12 -5.06
C PRO A 438 10.87 -6.46 -4.52
N ARG A 439 10.24 -6.96 -3.45
CA ARG A 439 10.50 -8.29 -2.88
C ARG A 439 9.29 -9.20 -3.07
N ARG A 440 9.55 -10.50 -3.16
CA ARG A 440 8.48 -11.50 -2.97
C ARG A 440 8.14 -11.52 -1.49
N PHE A 441 6.99 -10.95 -1.14
CA PHE A 441 6.55 -10.78 0.26
C PHE A 441 6.70 -12.06 1.10
N PRO A 442 6.30 -13.26 0.65
CA PRO A 442 6.43 -14.48 1.47
C PRO A 442 7.88 -14.76 1.89
N THR A 443 8.81 -14.74 0.96
CA THR A 443 10.24 -14.98 1.23
C THR A 443 10.88 -13.89 2.07
N PHE A 444 10.35 -12.67 2.00
CA PHE A 444 10.83 -11.55 2.79
C PHE A 444 10.39 -11.69 4.25
N ILE A 445 9.10 -11.89 4.51
CA ILE A 445 8.57 -11.95 5.87
C ILE A 445 9.01 -13.22 6.64
N ASP A 446 9.28 -14.32 5.92
CA ASP A 446 9.84 -15.56 6.49
C ASP A 446 11.22 -15.37 7.16
N GLN A 447 11.95 -14.30 6.83
CA GLN A 447 13.23 -13.99 7.48
C GLN A 447 13.05 -13.46 8.91
N TYR A 448 11.84 -13.01 9.26
CA TYR A 448 11.55 -12.35 10.53
C TYR A 448 10.55 -13.13 11.40
N ILE A 449 9.76 -14.04 10.81
CA ILE A 449 8.72 -14.80 11.51
C ILE A 449 9.03 -16.29 11.40
N GLU A 450 9.17 -16.94 12.56
CA GLU A 450 9.23 -18.40 12.61
C GLU A 450 7.88 -18.98 12.17
N PRO A 451 7.83 -19.83 11.13
CA PRO A 451 6.58 -20.30 10.59
C PRO A 451 5.83 -21.21 11.59
N LYS A 452 4.62 -20.79 11.97
CA LYS A 452 3.73 -21.61 12.80
C LYS A 452 2.89 -22.53 11.92
N GLN A 453 3.18 -23.82 12.00
CA GLN A 453 2.52 -24.87 11.22
C GLN A 453 1.12 -25.17 11.74
N GLY A 454 0.29 -25.74 10.87
CA GLY A 454 -1.06 -26.19 11.21
C GLY A 454 -1.76 -26.85 10.03
N LYS A 455 -3.08 -26.97 10.12
CA LYS A 455 -3.92 -27.63 9.12
C LYS A 455 -4.74 -26.61 8.33
N LEU A 456 -5.04 -26.95 7.07
CA LEU A 456 -6.13 -26.33 6.32
C LEU A 456 -7.37 -27.21 6.52
N ILE A 457 -8.41 -26.61 7.09
CA ILE A 457 -9.66 -27.30 7.46
C ILE A 457 -10.79 -26.71 6.61
N ASP A 458 -11.49 -27.56 5.86
CA ASP A 458 -12.68 -27.11 5.13
C ASP A 458 -13.80 -26.75 6.12
N VAL A 459 -14.36 -25.55 5.97
CA VAL A 459 -15.40 -25.05 6.88
C VAL A 459 -16.68 -25.85 6.82
N ASP A 460 -17.05 -26.43 5.68
CA ASP A 460 -18.33 -27.09 5.49
C ASP A 460 -18.27 -28.56 5.88
N THR A 461 -17.18 -29.25 5.57
CA THR A 461 -17.01 -30.68 5.90
C THR A 461 -16.31 -30.90 7.25
N GLY A 462 -15.52 -29.94 7.71
CA GLY A 462 -14.63 -30.12 8.87
C GLY A 462 -13.42 -31.00 8.58
N GLU A 463 -13.23 -31.44 7.33
CA GLU A 463 -12.11 -32.30 6.93
C GLU A 463 -10.82 -31.51 6.79
N ILE A 464 -9.70 -32.18 7.06
CA ILE A 464 -8.37 -31.64 6.81
C ILE A 464 -8.08 -31.81 5.32
N VAL A 465 -8.08 -30.70 4.59
CA VAL A 465 -7.81 -30.71 3.14
C VAL A 465 -6.33 -30.63 2.83
N HIS A 466 -5.53 -30.06 3.73
CA HIS A 466 -4.08 -29.99 3.59
C HIS A 466 -3.40 -29.73 4.95
N GLU A 467 -2.10 -29.97 5.02
CA GLU A 467 -1.26 -29.55 6.16
C GLU A 467 -0.19 -28.59 5.65
N HIS A 468 -0.12 -27.38 6.21
CA HIS A 468 0.94 -26.43 5.86
C HIS A 468 2.18 -26.72 6.71
N LYS A 469 2.86 -27.81 6.36
CA LYS A 469 4.09 -28.27 7.02
C LYS A 469 5.33 -27.73 6.30
N ALA A 470 6.37 -27.46 7.07
CA ALA A 470 7.70 -27.16 6.53
C ALA A 470 8.36 -28.46 6.01
N SER A 471 7.93 -28.98 4.85
CA SER A 471 8.62 -30.09 4.20
C SER A 471 9.34 -29.65 2.94
N ALA A 472 10.57 -30.14 2.76
CA ALA A 472 11.44 -29.85 1.61
C ALA A 472 11.07 -30.64 0.33
N SER A 473 9.98 -31.41 0.33
CA SER A 473 9.75 -32.45 -0.68
C SER A 473 8.44 -32.38 -1.47
N CYS A 474 7.67 -31.28 -1.45
CA CYS A 474 6.54 -31.15 -2.36
C CYS A 474 6.86 -30.17 -3.51
N PHE A 475 6.79 -30.67 -4.73
CA PHE A 475 6.91 -29.90 -5.96
C PHE A 475 5.50 -29.68 -6.50
N HIS A 476 4.83 -28.61 -6.07
CA HIS A 476 3.84 -27.80 -6.83
C HIS A 476 2.99 -26.94 -5.89
N PHE A 477 3.04 -25.62 -6.10
CA PHE A 477 2.18 -24.51 -5.62
C PHE A 477 1.86 -24.31 -4.12
N VAL A 478 1.80 -25.33 -3.26
CA VAL A 478 1.46 -25.18 -1.82
C VAL A 478 2.69 -24.93 -0.92
N ASN A 479 3.89 -25.25 -1.41
CA ASN A 479 5.15 -25.20 -0.65
C ASN A 479 5.67 -23.79 -0.33
N LEU A 480 4.95 -22.75 -0.75
CA LEU A 480 5.29 -21.37 -0.41
C LEU A 480 4.71 -20.91 0.93
N PHE A 481 3.74 -21.63 1.49
CA PHE A 481 3.04 -21.18 2.69
C PHE A 481 3.42 -22.03 3.89
N LYS A 482 4.49 -21.65 4.60
CA LYS A 482 5.04 -22.39 5.74
C LYS A 482 4.42 -22.01 7.10
N GLY A 483 3.55 -21.00 7.14
CA GLY A 483 2.92 -20.55 8.38
C GLY A 483 1.78 -19.55 8.17
N ILE A 484 1.05 -19.29 9.26
CA ILE A 484 -0.15 -18.44 9.27
C ILE A 484 0.07 -17.01 8.77
N HIS A 485 1.28 -16.48 8.92
CA HIS A 485 1.66 -15.11 8.55
C HIS A 485 1.65 -14.86 7.03
N LEU A 486 1.48 -15.91 6.24
CA LEU A 486 1.42 -15.84 4.79
C LEU A 486 -0.02 -15.94 4.24
N PHE A 487 -1.00 -16.00 5.13
CA PHE A 487 -2.41 -16.09 4.80
C PHE A 487 -3.15 -14.81 5.19
N THR A 488 -4.08 -14.40 4.34
CA THR A 488 -5.03 -13.31 4.60
C THR A 488 -6.44 -13.78 4.30
N ILE A 489 -7.42 -13.33 5.08
CA ILE A 489 -8.83 -13.65 4.83
C ILE A 489 -9.22 -13.30 3.38
N GLY A 490 -9.89 -14.23 2.72
CA GLY A 490 -10.34 -14.16 1.32
C GLY A 490 -9.26 -14.45 0.28
N GLN A 491 -8.03 -14.76 0.69
CA GLN A 491 -6.96 -15.20 -0.21
C GLN A 491 -7.30 -16.55 -0.83
N ARG A 492 -7.11 -16.66 -2.15
CA ARG A 492 -7.19 -17.94 -2.85
C ARG A 492 -5.94 -18.77 -2.56
N VAL A 493 -6.14 -20.01 -2.16
CA VAL A 493 -5.11 -21.02 -1.90
C VAL A 493 -5.31 -22.14 -2.92
N GLY A 494 -4.27 -22.42 -3.70
CA GLY A 494 -4.23 -23.64 -4.51
C GLY A 494 -3.74 -24.79 -3.66
N ILE A 495 -4.40 -25.94 -3.70
CA ILE A 495 -3.97 -27.18 -3.06
C ILE A 495 -3.61 -28.16 -4.18
N GLY A 496 -2.39 -28.68 -4.18
CA GLY A 496 -1.92 -29.59 -5.22
C GLY A 496 -2.78 -30.85 -5.30
N GLY A 497 -3.16 -31.26 -6.51
CA GLY A 497 -4.03 -32.43 -6.73
C GLY A 497 -5.53 -32.11 -6.75
N LEU A 498 -5.94 -30.86 -6.53
CA LEU A 498 -7.34 -30.42 -6.66
C LEU A 498 -7.49 -29.43 -7.82
N ASP A 499 -8.55 -29.62 -8.62
CA ASP A 499 -8.84 -28.79 -9.80
C ASP A 499 -9.53 -27.45 -9.46
N HIS A 500 -9.92 -27.26 -8.19
CA HIS A 500 -10.53 -26.03 -7.69
C HIS A 500 -9.69 -25.38 -6.58
N GLY A 501 -9.82 -24.06 -6.45
CA GLY A 501 -9.09 -23.28 -5.43
C GLY A 501 -9.90 -23.12 -4.16
N TYR A 502 -9.21 -23.14 -3.02
CA TYR A 502 -9.79 -22.84 -1.71
C TYR A 502 -9.63 -21.35 -1.39
N TYR A 503 -10.40 -20.84 -0.44
CA TYR A 503 -10.32 -19.47 0.05
C TYR A 503 -10.27 -19.42 1.57
N VAL A 504 -9.34 -18.65 2.11
CA VAL A 504 -9.16 -18.48 3.57
C VAL A 504 -10.38 -17.78 4.18
N THR A 505 -11.01 -18.40 5.17
CA THR A 505 -12.18 -17.86 5.88
C THR A 505 -11.85 -17.40 7.29
N LYS A 506 -10.91 -18.08 7.96
CA LYS A 506 -10.45 -17.76 9.32
C LYS A 506 -9.03 -18.26 9.53
N ILE A 507 -8.25 -17.52 10.30
CA ILE A 507 -6.90 -17.88 10.74
C ILE A 507 -6.97 -18.04 12.26
N CYS A 508 -6.42 -19.13 12.80
CA CYS A 508 -6.36 -19.43 14.22
C CYS A 508 -4.90 -19.36 14.71
N PRO A 509 -4.46 -18.22 15.26
CA PRO A 509 -3.06 -18.03 15.61
C PRO A 509 -2.57 -19.00 16.69
N ASP A 510 -3.43 -19.39 17.64
CA ASP A 510 -3.05 -20.27 18.75
C ASP A 510 -2.76 -21.71 18.32
N SER A 511 -3.57 -22.28 17.43
CA SER A 511 -3.35 -23.64 16.91
C SER A 511 -2.49 -23.68 15.65
N GLY A 512 -2.40 -22.56 14.92
CA GLY A 512 -1.80 -22.52 13.57
C GLY A 512 -2.77 -22.97 12.47
N ASP A 513 -4.01 -23.34 12.80
CA ASP A 513 -4.97 -23.83 11.81
C ASP A 513 -5.58 -22.70 10.98
N ILE A 514 -5.94 -23.03 9.75
CA ILE A 514 -6.53 -22.13 8.77
C ILE A 514 -7.79 -22.78 8.26
N TYR A 515 -8.91 -22.08 8.41
CA TYR A 515 -10.17 -22.53 7.85
C TYR A 515 -10.29 -22.01 6.43
N VAL A 516 -10.76 -22.88 5.54
CA VAL A 516 -10.87 -22.62 4.11
C VAL A 516 -12.21 -23.08 3.57
N CYS A 517 -12.60 -22.57 2.40
CA CYS A 517 -13.81 -23.01 1.68
C CYS A 517 -13.54 -23.12 0.18
N ALA A 518 -14.21 -24.03 -0.51
CA ALA A 518 -14.04 -24.24 -1.96
C ALA A 518 -14.73 -23.20 -2.85
N CYS A 519 -15.45 -22.23 -2.28
CA CYS A 519 -16.25 -21.24 -3.01
C CYS A 519 -15.82 -19.79 -2.74
N ASN A 520 -15.61 -19.01 -3.80
CA ASN A 520 -15.19 -17.61 -3.70
C ASN A 520 -16.24 -16.69 -3.03
N PHE A 521 -17.50 -17.10 -3.04
CA PHE A 521 -18.63 -16.34 -2.48
C PHE A 521 -19.21 -17.01 -1.23
N HIS A 522 -18.42 -17.89 -0.60
CA HIS A 522 -18.88 -18.63 0.58
C HIS A 522 -19.33 -17.67 1.70
N PRO A 523 -20.52 -17.86 2.30
CA PRO A 523 -21.06 -16.97 3.33
C PRO A 523 -20.15 -16.76 4.55
N ALA A 524 -19.29 -17.73 4.88
CA ALA A 524 -18.32 -17.62 5.98
C ALA A 524 -17.27 -16.52 5.76
N MET A 525 -17.07 -16.04 4.52
CA MET A 525 -16.17 -14.93 4.22
C MET A 525 -16.84 -13.56 4.32
N TYR A 526 -18.14 -13.50 4.58
CA TYR A 526 -18.88 -12.23 4.63
C TYR A 526 -19.08 -11.78 6.06
N SER A 527 -18.93 -10.48 6.28
CA SER A 527 -19.19 -9.82 7.57
C SER A 527 -20.22 -8.72 7.37
N ARG A 528 -21.11 -8.54 8.35
CA ARG A 528 -22.18 -7.52 8.33
C ARG A 528 -21.82 -6.24 9.09
N ALA A 529 -20.83 -6.32 9.97
CA ALA A 529 -20.32 -5.15 10.69
C ALA A 529 -18.85 -5.36 11.05
N LEU A 530 -18.23 -4.29 11.56
CA LEU A 530 -16.87 -4.32 12.09
C LEU A 530 -16.73 -3.46 13.34
N PHE A 531 -15.72 -3.77 14.13
CA PHE A 531 -15.32 -3.04 15.32
C PHE A 531 -13.89 -2.55 15.11
N THR A 532 -13.63 -1.32 15.51
CA THR A 532 -12.31 -0.70 15.33
C THR A 532 -11.67 -0.36 16.65
N ALA A 533 -10.35 -0.19 16.62
CA ALA A 533 -9.61 0.55 17.63
C ALA A 533 -10.07 2.03 17.66
N GLU A 534 -9.46 2.81 18.55
CA GLU A 534 -9.71 4.25 18.61
C GLU A 534 -9.39 4.92 17.25
N PRO A 535 -10.34 5.67 16.69
CA PRO A 535 -10.16 6.33 15.40
C PRO A 535 -9.25 7.55 15.50
N HIS A 536 -8.45 7.73 14.46
CA HIS A 536 -7.77 9.00 14.18
C HIS A 536 -8.67 9.83 13.27
N TRP A 537 -9.00 11.04 13.71
CA TRP A 537 -9.78 12.01 12.93
C TRP A 537 -8.86 13.06 12.33
N ILE A 538 -8.99 13.32 11.03
CA ILE A 538 -8.18 14.33 10.34
C ILE A 538 -8.41 15.71 10.94
N SER A 539 -9.66 16.04 11.26
CA SER A 539 -10.03 17.31 11.88
C SER A 539 -9.75 17.36 13.39
N ASP A 540 -9.08 16.38 14.01
CA ASP A 540 -8.96 16.23 15.46
C ASP A 540 -10.31 16.23 16.21
N GLU A 541 -11.42 16.08 15.50
CA GLU A 541 -12.79 16.11 16.03
C GLU A 541 -13.57 14.93 15.47
N ALA A 542 -14.30 14.24 16.34
CA ALA A 542 -15.15 13.15 15.91
C ALA A 542 -16.30 13.69 15.04
N PRO A 543 -16.61 13.04 13.91
CA PRO A 543 -17.75 13.42 13.10
C PRO A 543 -19.06 13.12 13.85
N GLU A 544 -20.17 13.68 13.37
CA GLU A 544 -21.50 13.42 13.92
C GLU A 544 -21.80 11.91 13.92
N MET A 545 -22.24 11.37 15.05
CA MET A 545 -22.59 9.96 15.22
C MET A 545 -23.76 9.80 16.20
N PRO A 546 -24.72 8.88 15.95
CA PRO A 546 -24.73 7.92 14.84
C PRO A 546 -25.16 8.56 13.50
N LYS A 547 -24.41 8.29 12.43
CA LYS A 547 -24.69 8.83 11.08
C LYS A 547 -24.21 7.88 9.98
N ARG A 548 -24.80 8.01 8.79
CA ARG A 548 -24.42 7.26 7.59
C ARG A 548 -23.22 7.89 6.90
N TYR A 549 -22.24 7.08 6.55
CA TYR A 549 -21.01 7.48 5.85
C TYR A 549 -20.64 6.50 4.75
N SER A 550 -19.62 6.86 3.96
CA SER A 550 -18.95 5.95 3.03
C SER A 550 -17.71 5.35 3.69
N LEU A 551 -17.57 4.04 3.66
CA LEU A 551 -16.46 3.29 4.26
C LEU A 551 -15.59 2.64 3.19
N LYS A 552 -14.27 2.72 3.35
CA LYS A 552 -13.29 1.90 2.61
C LYS A 552 -12.48 1.06 3.59
N THR A 553 -12.44 -0.26 3.37
CA THR A 553 -11.73 -1.21 4.26
C THR A 553 -10.45 -1.79 3.66
N ARG A 554 -10.24 -1.59 2.35
CA ARG A 554 -9.05 -2.05 1.61
C ARG A 554 -8.85 -1.17 0.38
N HIS A 555 -7.60 -0.98 -0.06
CA HIS A 555 -7.28 -0.39 -1.35
C HIS A 555 -6.95 -1.50 -2.37
N PRO A 556 -7.44 -1.44 -3.64
CA PRO A 556 -8.17 -0.34 -4.28
C PRO A 556 -9.71 -0.43 -4.21
N SER A 557 -10.28 -1.15 -3.23
CA SER A 557 -11.73 -1.36 -3.13
C SER A 557 -12.54 -0.06 -3.17
N ARG A 558 -13.77 -0.16 -3.70
CA ARG A 558 -14.75 0.93 -3.67
C ARG A 558 -15.23 1.18 -2.25
N THR A 559 -15.75 2.39 -2.02
CA THR A 559 -16.44 2.71 -0.78
C THR A 559 -17.80 2.01 -0.74
N VAL A 560 -18.22 1.60 0.45
CA VAL A 560 -19.55 1.02 0.73
C VAL A 560 -20.28 1.89 1.75
N PRO A 561 -21.60 2.07 1.64
CA PRO A 561 -22.36 2.81 2.63
C PRO A 561 -22.45 2.02 3.94
N CYS A 562 -22.36 2.73 5.06
CA CYS A 562 -22.43 2.16 6.40
C CYS A 562 -23.08 3.12 7.39
N LEU A 563 -23.58 2.59 8.51
CA LEU A 563 -23.98 3.34 9.70
C LEU A 563 -22.84 3.25 10.73
N VAL A 564 -22.35 4.41 11.17
CA VAL A 564 -21.26 4.50 12.14
C VAL A 564 -21.82 4.94 13.49
N SER A 565 -21.46 4.22 14.54
CA SER A 565 -21.84 4.49 15.92
C SER A 565 -20.63 4.34 16.84
N ARG A 566 -20.60 5.08 17.95
CA ARG A 566 -19.61 4.88 19.01
C ARG A 566 -20.01 3.70 19.90
N LEU A 567 -19.05 2.87 20.29
CA LEU A 567 -19.27 1.84 21.29
C LEU A 567 -19.49 2.49 22.67
N LYS A 568 -20.46 1.98 23.44
CA LYS A 568 -20.74 2.51 24.77
C LYS A 568 -19.49 2.41 25.65
N GLY A 569 -19.14 3.51 26.32
CA GLY A 569 -18.01 3.55 27.26
C GLY A 569 -16.61 3.58 26.61
N SER A 570 -16.48 3.74 25.30
CA SER A 570 -15.18 3.84 24.62
C SER A 570 -15.20 4.81 23.44
N ASN A 571 -14.02 5.15 22.92
CA ASN A 571 -13.88 5.92 21.67
C ASN A 571 -13.93 5.05 20.41
N ASN A 572 -13.99 3.73 20.59
CA ASN A 572 -14.00 2.76 19.51
C ASN A 572 -15.31 2.80 18.72
N LEU A 573 -15.25 2.40 17.45
CA LEU A 573 -16.39 2.46 16.55
C LEU A 573 -17.02 1.08 16.35
N TYR A 574 -18.35 1.08 16.28
CA TYR A 574 -19.14 0.03 15.66
C TYR A 574 -19.61 0.54 14.29
N ILE A 575 -19.26 -0.20 13.23
CA ILE A 575 -19.62 0.17 11.87
C ILE A 575 -20.46 -0.93 11.26
N GLN A 576 -21.76 -0.67 11.13
CA GLN A 576 -22.71 -1.57 10.51
C GLN A 576 -22.75 -1.31 9.00
N LEU A 577 -22.57 -2.36 8.20
CA LEU A 577 -22.63 -2.26 6.75
C LEU A 577 -24.07 -2.39 6.26
N ASP A 578 -24.42 -1.63 5.22
CA ASP A 578 -25.73 -1.84 4.55
C ASP A 578 -25.78 -3.17 3.81
N PHE A 579 -24.64 -3.60 3.29
CA PHE A 579 -24.47 -4.87 2.59
C PHE A 579 -23.27 -5.63 3.17
N PRO A 580 -23.36 -6.95 3.38
CA PRO A 580 -22.24 -7.73 3.87
C PRO A 580 -21.00 -7.58 2.97
N ALA A 581 -19.85 -7.34 3.58
CA ALA A 581 -18.59 -7.22 2.86
C ALA A 581 -17.78 -8.52 2.95
N ARG A 582 -17.26 -8.95 1.80
CA ARG A 582 -16.37 -10.12 1.70
C ARG A 582 -15.00 -9.79 2.26
N ALA A 583 -14.44 -10.71 3.03
CA ALA A 583 -13.03 -10.75 3.43
C ALA A 583 -12.54 -9.50 4.16
N LEU A 584 -13.37 -8.96 5.07
CA LEU A 584 -12.89 -7.97 6.03
C LEU A 584 -11.80 -8.59 6.90
N SER A 585 -10.65 -7.93 6.98
CA SER A 585 -9.47 -8.46 7.66
C SER A 585 -9.09 -7.54 8.81
N SER A 586 -8.85 -8.13 9.98
CA SER A 586 -8.22 -7.43 11.11
C SER A 586 -6.84 -6.90 10.69
N GLY A 587 -6.43 -5.76 11.22
CA GLY A 587 -5.18 -5.07 10.88
C GLY A 587 -5.26 -4.14 9.66
N GLN A 588 -6.31 -4.26 8.84
CA GLN A 588 -6.62 -3.28 7.80
C GLN A 588 -7.33 -2.07 8.40
N TYR A 589 -7.38 -0.96 7.66
CA TYR A 589 -8.02 0.27 8.14
C TYR A 589 -9.45 0.42 7.61
N ALA A 590 -10.36 0.78 8.49
CA ALA A 590 -11.69 1.30 8.19
C ALA A 590 -11.59 2.83 8.03
N VAL A 591 -11.64 3.32 6.80
CA VAL A 591 -11.51 4.75 6.46
C VAL A 591 -12.88 5.31 6.09
N LEU A 592 -13.27 6.40 6.76
CA LEU A 592 -14.58 7.04 6.61
C LEU A 592 -14.51 8.26 5.72
N TYR A 593 -15.56 8.42 4.91
CA TYR A 593 -15.72 9.50 3.96
C TYR A 593 -17.12 10.13 4.05
N ASP A 594 -17.18 11.46 3.98
CA ASP A 594 -18.41 12.24 3.73
C ASP A 594 -18.26 12.97 2.39
N GLY A 595 -18.92 12.45 1.35
CA GLY A 595 -18.69 12.85 -0.03
C GLY A 595 -17.22 12.63 -0.47
N ASP A 596 -16.51 13.74 -0.68
CA ASP A 596 -15.09 13.75 -1.08
C ASP A 596 -14.12 13.90 0.09
N GLU A 597 -14.61 14.22 1.29
CA GLU A 597 -13.78 14.40 2.47
C GLU A 597 -13.46 13.05 3.11
N CYS A 598 -12.18 12.80 3.38
CA CYS A 598 -11.70 11.71 4.20
C CYS A 598 -11.67 12.20 5.65
N LEU A 599 -12.63 11.71 6.45
CA LEU A 599 -12.79 12.11 7.86
C LEU A 599 -11.66 11.57 8.74
N GLY A 600 -11.07 10.44 8.33
CA GLY A 600 -10.07 9.72 9.10
C GLY A 600 -10.32 8.21 9.05
N GLY A 601 -9.72 7.47 9.96
CA GLY A 601 -9.91 6.03 10.02
C GLY A 601 -9.37 5.38 11.26
N ALA A 602 -9.61 4.08 11.37
CA ALA A 602 -9.20 3.27 12.50
C ALA A 602 -8.77 1.88 12.03
N CYS A 603 -7.88 1.23 12.78
CA CYS A 603 -7.55 -0.17 12.56
C CYS A 603 -8.78 -1.04 12.87
N ILE A 604 -9.09 -1.99 12.00
CA ILE A 604 -10.13 -2.99 12.21
C ILE A 604 -9.58 -4.03 13.19
N GLU A 605 -10.22 -4.17 14.35
CA GLU A 605 -9.80 -5.15 15.36
C GLU A 605 -10.49 -6.49 15.12
N ARG A 606 -11.82 -6.44 14.93
CA ARG A 606 -12.65 -7.64 14.71
C ARG A 606 -13.84 -7.32 13.82
N THR A 607 -14.46 -8.38 13.30
CA THR A 607 -15.62 -8.27 12.42
C THR A 607 -16.80 -9.04 13.01
N GLU A 608 -18.01 -8.65 12.63
CA GLU A 608 -19.23 -9.38 12.93
C GLU A 608 -19.60 -10.22 11.69
N PRO A 609 -19.42 -11.55 11.72
CA PRO A 609 -19.73 -12.41 10.58
C PRO A 609 -21.19 -12.32 10.16
N LEU A 610 -21.45 -12.58 8.87
CA LEU A 610 -22.80 -12.69 8.32
C LEU A 610 -23.55 -13.88 8.93
N LEU A 611 -22.87 -15.03 9.02
CA LEU A 611 -23.37 -16.22 9.66
C LEU A 611 -22.76 -16.36 11.05
N VAL A 612 -23.59 -16.36 12.10
CA VAL A 612 -23.18 -16.81 13.42
C VAL A 612 -23.33 -18.32 13.42
N ARG A 613 -22.24 -19.06 13.15
CA ARG A 613 -22.26 -20.51 13.39
C ARG A 613 -22.31 -20.72 14.89
N ALA A 614 -23.39 -21.33 15.38
CA ALA A 614 -23.38 -21.94 16.70
C ALA A 614 -22.28 -23.00 16.66
N VAL A 615 -21.14 -22.72 17.31
CA VAL A 615 -20.15 -23.75 17.58
C VAL A 615 -20.86 -24.73 18.52
N LYS A 616 -21.23 -25.90 18.00
CA LYS A 616 -21.73 -27.00 18.80
C LYS A 616 -20.57 -27.71 19.48
#